data_AF-A0A1R3Y3Q8-F1
#
_entry.id   AF-A0A1R3Y3Q8-F1
#
_cell.length_a   1.000
_cell.length_b   1.000
_cell.length_c   1.000
_cell.angle_alpha   90.00
_cell.angle_beta   90.00
_cell.angle_gamma   90.00
#
_symmetry.space_group_name_H-M   'P 1'
#
loop_
_entity.id
_entity.type
_entity.pdbx_description
1 polymer ?
#
loop_
_entity_poly.entity_id
_entity_poly.type
_entity_poly.pdbx_seq_one_letter_code
_entity_poly.pdbx_strand_id
1 'polypeptide(L)'
;MASKAKTGRDDEATSAVELTEATESAVARTDGDSTTDTASKLGHHSFLSRLYTGTGAFEVVGRRRLWFGVSGAIVAVAIASIVFRGFTFGIDFKGGTTVSFPRGSTQVAQVEDVYYRALGSEPQSVVIVGAGASATVQIRSETLTSDQTAKLRDALFEAFGPKGTDGQPSKQAISDSAVSETWGGQITKKAVIALVVFLVLVALYITVRYERYMTISAITAMLFDLTVTAGVYSLVGFEVTPATVIGLLTILGFSLYDTVIVFDKVEENTHGFQHTTRRTFAEQANLAINQTFMRSINTSLIGVLPVLTLMVVAVWLLGVGTLKDLALVQLIGIIIGTYSSIFFATPLLVTLRERTELVRNHTRRVLKRRNSGSPAGSEDASTDGGEQPAAADEQSLVGITQASSQSAPRAAQGSSKPAPGARPVRPVGTRRPPGKRNAGRR
;
A
#
# COMPACT_ATOMS: atom_id res chain seq x y z
N MET A 1 -78.06 40.64 12.83
CA MET A 1 -78.10 39.27 12.26
C MET A 1 -76.68 38.77 12.09
N ALA A 2 -76.43 37.51 12.43
CA ALA A 2 -75.16 37.00 12.94
C ALA A 2 -74.21 36.36 11.91
N SER A 3 -72.93 36.30 12.32
CA SER A 3 -72.02 35.11 12.25
C SER A 3 -71.18 34.83 10.99
N LYS A 4 -69.85 34.94 11.14
CA LYS A 4 -68.86 33.81 11.26
C LYS A 4 -67.44 34.41 11.32
N ALA A 5 -66.72 34.45 12.45
CA ALA A 5 -65.96 33.38 13.15
C ALA A 5 -64.65 33.00 12.42
N LYS A 6 -63.46 32.92 13.03
CA LYS A 6 -62.94 33.26 14.37
C LYS A 6 -61.39 33.19 14.28
N THR A 7 -60.71 34.21 14.82
CA THR A 7 -59.42 34.29 15.56
C THR A 7 -58.54 33.04 15.69
N GLY A 8 -57.21 33.10 15.77
CA GLY A 8 -56.31 34.23 16.02
C GLY A 8 -54.95 33.68 16.48
N ARG A 9 -53.87 34.35 16.04
CA ARG A 9 -52.50 34.26 16.53
C ARG A 9 -52.41 34.72 17.99
N ASP A 10 -51.35 34.36 18.71
CA ASP A 10 -50.29 35.30 19.09
C ASP A 10 -49.14 34.61 19.83
N ASP A 11 -47.95 35.10 19.50
CA ASP A 11 -46.61 34.74 19.95
C ASP A 11 -46.31 35.26 21.38
N GLU A 12 -45.42 34.62 22.14
CA GLU A 12 -44.08 35.16 22.48
C GLU A 12 -43.31 34.32 23.53
N ALA A 13 -42.06 34.03 23.16
CA ALA A 13 -40.84 33.75 23.91
C ALA A 13 -40.83 33.59 25.45
N THR A 14 -40.10 32.58 25.94
CA THR A 14 -38.73 32.71 26.52
C THR A 14 -38.38 31.49 27.39
N SER A 15 -37.10 31.09 27.33
CA SER A 15 -36.29 30.38 28.35
C SER A 15 -35.79 28.97 28.02
N ALA A 16 -34.47 28.88 28.09
CA ALA A 16 -33.59 27.74 27.89
C ALA A 16 -33.69 26.70 29.02
N VAL A 17 -33.13 25.50 28.80
CA VAL A 17 -32.13 24.82 29.66
C VAL A 17 -31.87 23.40 29.14
N GLU A 18 -30.59 23.01 29.20
CA GLU A 18 -29.98 21.71 28.93
C GLU A 18 -30.71 20.50 29.55
N LEU A 19 -30.56 19.34 28.89
CA LEU A 19 -30.75 18.02 29.51
C LEU A 19 -29.56 17.12 29.15
N THR A 20 -28.51 17.24 29.97
CA THR A 20 -27.50 16.21 30.21
C THR A 20 -27.82 15.46 31.50
N GLU A 21 -27.55 14.16 31.49
CA GLU A 21 -27.29 13.29 32.66
C GLU A 21 -28.41 13.10 33.70
N ALA A 22 -29.06 11.94 33.62
CA ALA A 22 -29.48 11.20 34.80
C ALA A 22 -29.59 9.72 34.43
N THR A 23 -28.81 8.85 35.07
CA THR A 23 -29.31 7.80 35.98
C THR A 23 -28.12 6.92 36.39
N GLU A 24 -27.56 7.21 37.57
CA GLU A 24 -26.77 6.27 38.35
C GLU A 24 -27.51 6.05 39.68
N SER A 25 -27.44 4.81 40.17
CA SER A 25 -27.74 4.33 41.54
C SER A 25 -29.04 3.54 41.77
N ALA A 26 -28.89 2.21 41.91
CA ALA A 26 -29.57 1.44 42.96
C ALA A 26 -28.84 0.11 43.29
N VAL A 27 -28.11 0.13 44.41
CA VAL A 27 -28.06 -0.85 45.53
C VAL A 27 -27.67 -2.33 45.25
N ALA A 28 -26.53 -2.77 45.81
CA ALA A 28 -26.49 -3.67 46.99
C ALA A 28 -25.04 -3.93 47.47
N ARG A 29 -24.82 -3.71 48.77
CA ARG A 29 -23.63 -4.16 49.53
C ARG A 29 -24.00 -5.41 50.32
N THR A 30 -23.11 -6.39 50.34
CA THR A 30 -22.92 -7.34 51.45
C THR A 30 -21.45 -7.72 51.51
N ASP A 31 -20.83 -7.49 52.67
CA ASP A 31 -19.42 -7.73 53.00
C ASP A 31 -19.08 -9.22 53.14
N GLY A 32 -17.82 -9.56 52.90
CA GLY A 32 -17.26 -10.89 53.20
C GLY A 32 -15.82 -11.06 52.72
N ASP A 33 -14.88 -10.86 53.65
CA ASP A 33 -13.43 -11.02 53.55
C ASP A 33 -12.99 -12.39 52.98
N SER A 34 -12.08 -12.39 52.00
CA SER A 34 -11.01 -13.39 51.89
C SER A 34 -9.99 -12.99 50.82
N THR A 35 -8.75 -12.89 51.28
CA THR A 35 -7.52 -12.76 50.50
C THR A 35 -7.37 -13.90 49.50
N THR A 36 -7.16 -13.58 48.22
CA THR A 36 -6.50 -14.50 47.29
C THR A 36 -5.78 -13.72 46.20
N ASP A 37 -4.48 -13.98 46.10
CA ASP A 37 -3.55 -13.53 45.07
C ASP A 37 -4.19 -13.50 43.68
N THR A 38 -4.44 -12.30 43.16
CA THR A 38 -4.60 -12.12 41.71
C THR A 38 -3.28 -11.59 41.16
N ALA A 39 -2.32 -12.51 41.03
CA ALA A 39 -1.15 -12.31 40.19
C ALA A 39 -1.62 -11.82 38.80
N SER A 40 -1.06 -10.71 38.37
CA SER A 40 -1.30 -10.04 37.09
C SER A 40 -1.20 -11.00 35.90
N LYS A 41 -2.33 -11.55 35.46
CA LYS A 41 -2.44 -12.14 34.13
C LYS A 41 -2.49 -10.99 33.13
N LEU A 42 -1.34 -10.71 32.51
CA LEU A 42 -1.23 -9.87 31.32
C LEU A 42 -2.30 -10.29 30.31
N GLY A 43 -3.28 -9.40 30.10
CA GLY A 43 -4.34 -9.59 29.12
C GLY A 43 -3.73 -9.82 27.75
N HIS A 44 -4.04 -10.95 27.14
CA HIS A 44 -3.71 -11.20 25.74
C HIS A 44 -4.55 -10.23 24.89
N HIS A 45 -3.99 -9.07 24.52
CA HIS A 45 -4.64 -8.16 23.59
C HIS A 45 -4.98 -8.92 22.30
N SER A 46 -6.28 -9.01 22.00
CA SER A 46 -6.82 -9.65 20.77
C SER A 46 -6.14 -9.09 19.52
N PHE A 47 -5.99 -9.92 18.48
CA PHE A 47 -5.39 -9.54 17.19
C PHE A 47 -5.99 -8.25 16.62
N LEU A 48 -7.31 -8.07 16.76
CA LEU A 48 -8.02 -6.85 16.35
C LEU A 48 -7.62 -5.62 17.19
N SER A 49 -7.35 -5.80 18.48
CA SER A 49 -6.84 -4.73 19.35
C SER A 49 -5.40 -4.34 18.99
N ARG A 50 -4.54 -5.30 18.62
CA ARG A 50 -3.16 -5.02 18.17
C ARG A 50 -3.11 -4.35 16.79
N LEU A 51 -4.02 -4.73 15.90
CA LEU A 51 -4.29 -4.06 14.62
C LEU A 51 -4.69 -2.59 14.85
N TYR A 52 -5.68 -2.36 15.71
CA TYR A 52 -6.21 -1.02 15.95
C TYR A 52 -5.24 -0.11 16.73
N THR A 53 -4.48 -0.68 17.67
CA THR A 53 -3.48 0.06 18.45
C THR A 53 -2.15 0.25 17.72
N GLY A 54 -1.93 -0.42 16.58
CA GLY A 54 -0.71 -0.32 15.78
C GLY A 54 0.55 -0.89 16.45
N THR A 55 0.39 -1.74 17.47
CA THR A 55 1.48 -2.22 18.34
C THR A 55 2.12 -3.55 17.90
N GLY A 56 2.04 -3.89 16.62
CA GLY A 56 2.81 -5.00 16.02
C GLY A 56 1.99 -6.21 15.60
N ALA A 57 0.99 -6.02 14.75
CA ALA A 57 0.23 -7.11 14.16
C ALA A 57 0.97 -7.80 13.00
N PHE A 58 1.83 -7.07 12.26
CA PHE A 58 2.49 -7.57 11.05
C PHE A 58 4.01 -7.35 11.05
N GLU A 59 4.73 -8.38 10.61
CA GLU A 59 6.18 -8.32 10.35
C GLU A 59 6.43 -8.29 8.84
N VAL A 60 6.13 -7.14 8.23
CA VAL A 60 6.25 -6.94 6.78
C VAL A 60 7.73 -6.81 6.38
N VAL A 61 8.49 -5.97 7.10
CA VAL A 61 9.91 -5.72 6.78
C VAL A 61 10.77 -6.96 7.04
N GLY A 62 10.49 -7.72 8.10
CA GLY A 62 11.20 -8.97 8.38
C GLY A 62 10.99 -10.03 7.29
N ARG A 63 9.79 -10.09 6.71
CA ARG A 63 9.43 -11.00 5.61
C ARG A 63 9.61 -10.41 4.22
N ARG A 64 10.40 -9.33 4.07
CA ARG A 64 10.59 -8.62 2.79
C ARG A 64 10.99 -9.50 1.61
N ARG A 65 11.73 -10.60 1.82
CA ARG A 65 12.10 -11.54 0.74
C ARG A 65 10.86 -12.22 0.12
N LEU A 66 9.89 -12.58 0.95
CA LEU A 66 8.62 -13.14 0.48
C LEU A 66 7.86 -12.08 -0.32
N TRP A 67 7.75 -10.86 0.21
CA TRP A 67 7.04 -9.78 -0.48
C TRP A 67 7.69 -9.38 -1.80
N PHE A 68 9.02 -9.30 -1.88
CA PHE A 68 9.70 -9.11 -3.17
C PHE A 68 9.50 -10.28 -4.14
N GLY A 69 9.43 -11.52 -3.65
CA GLY A 69 9.07 -12.67 -4.47
C GLY A 69 7.67 -12.54 -5.05
N VAL A 70 6.68 -12.17 -4.22
CA VAL A 70 5.30 -11.96 -4.64
C VAL A 70 5.19 -10.78 -5.60
N SER A 71 5.74 -9.61 -5.26
CA SER A 71 5.72 -8.43 -6.14
C SER A 71 6.46 -8.70 -7.46
N GLY A 72 7.59 -9.39 -7.41
CA GLY A 72 8.35 -9.81 -8.60
C GLY A 72 7.55 -10.75 -9.50
N ALA A 73 6.83 -11.72 -8.92
CA ALA A 73 5.94 -12.61 -9.67
C ALA A 73 4.78 -11.85 -10.31
N ILE A 74 4.15 -10.92 -9.58
CA ILE A 74 3.08 -10.07 -10.11
C ILE A 74 3.57 -9.25 -11.30
N VAL A 75 4.74 -8.60 -11.18
CA VAL A 75 5.36 -7.83 -12.27
C VAL A 75 5.73 -8.73 -13.45
N ALA A 76 6.27 -9.92 -13.20
CA ALA A 76 6.62 -10.86 -14.26
C ALA A 76 5.38 -11.28 -15.06
N VAL A 77 4.27 -11.60 -14.39
CA VAL A 77 2.99 -11.92 -15.04
C VAL A 77 2.44 -10.72 -15.81
N ALA A 78 2.50 -9.52 -15.22
CA ALA A 78 2.07 -8.28 -15.87
C ALA A 78 2.86 -8.01 -17.16
N ILE A 79 4.19 -8.08 -17.11
CA ILE A 79 5.06 -7.86 -18.27
C ILE A 79 4.85 -8.96 -19.32
N ALA A 80 4.78 -10.23 -18.91
CA ALA A 80 4.52 -11.34 -19.83
C ALA A 80 3.20 -11.13 -20.57
N SER A 81 2.15 -10.73 -19.86
CA SER A 81 0.87 -10.40 -20.48
C SER A 81 1.02 -9.28 -21.52
N ILE A 82 1.66 -8.17 -21.15
CA ILE A 82 1.84 -7.02 -22.05
C ILE A 82 2.60 -7.42 -23.31
N VAL A 83 3.64 -8.26 -23.19
CA VAL A 83 4.46 -8.70 -24.33
C VAL A 83 3.72 -9.70 -25.22
N PHE A 84 3.04 -10.70 -24.66
CA PHE A 84 2.43 -11.78 -25.44
C PHE A 84 1.02 -11.45 -25.95
N ARG A 85 0.24 -10.67 -25.20
CA ARG A 85 -1.16 -10.35 -25.54
C ARG A 85 -1.33 -8.93 -26.06
N GLY A 86 -0.52 -7.99 -25.58
CA GLY A 86 -0.65 -6.58 -25.91
C GLY A 86 -1.84 -5.90 -25.23
N PHE A 87 -2.22 -4.72 -25.73
CA PHE A 87 -3.33 -3.93 -25.23
C PHE A 87 -4.49 -3.90 -26.22
N THR A 88 -5.72 -4.00 -25.70
CA THR A 88 -6.93 -3.71 -26.46
C THR A 88 -7.22 -2.21 -26.38
N PHE A 89 -6.87 -1.45 -27.40
CA PHE A 89 -7.20 -0.02 -27.45
C PHE A 89 -8.65 0.18 -27.90
N GLY A 90 -9.38 1.05 -27.19
CA GLY A 90 -10.73 1.45 -27.58
C GLY A 90 -10.74 2.31 -28.86
N ILE A 91 -11.94 2.52 -29.40
CA ILE A 91 -12.16 3.36 -30.61
C ILE A 91 -11.64 4.79 -30.42
N ASP A 92 -11.55 5.25 -29.17
CA ASP A 92 -10.99 6.55 -28.84
C ASP A 92 -9.54 6.73 -29.28
N PHE A 93 -8.76 5.66 -29.42
CA PHE A 93 -7.36 5.73 -29.86
C PHE A 93 -7.19 5.31 -31.32
N LYS A 94 -8.01 4.36 -31.80
CA LYS A 94 -7.92 3.82 -33.17
C LYS A 94 -8.83 4.52 -34.19
N GLY A 95 -9.83 5.27 -33.74
CA GLY A 95 -10.99 5.65 -34.55
C GLY A 95 -11.95 4.49 -34.75
N GLY A 96 -13.20 4.77 -35.12
CA GLY A 96 -14.20 3.76 -35.46
C GLY A 96 -15.55 3.96 -34.78
N THR A 97 -16.43 2.98 -34.95
CA THR A 97 -17.76 2.95 -34.32
C THR A 97 -17.89 1.72 -33.43
N THR A 98 -18.36 1.95 -32.20
CA THR A 98 -18.75 0.89 -31.26
C THR A 98 -20.26 0.88 -31.13
N VAL A 99 -20.86 -0.30 -31.24
CA VAL A 99 -22.28 -0.52 -30.97
C VAL A 99 -22.39 -1.58 -29.89
N SER A 100 -23.22 -1.35 -28.87
CA SER A 100 -23.40 -2.27 -27.76
C SER A 100 -24.87 -2.44 -27.39
N PHE A 101 -25.23 -3.64 -26.95
CA PHE A 101 -26.59 -3.95 -26.49
C PHE A 101 -26.59 -5.13 -25.50
N PRO A 102 -27.62 -5.28 -24.66
CA PRO A 102 -27.75 -6.43 -23.76
C PRO A 102 -27.74 -7.77 -24.53
N ARG A 103 -26.91 -8.72 -24.10
CA ARG A 103 -26.68 -10.00 -24.80
C ARG A 103 -27.98 -10.80 -24.98
N GLY A 104 -28.75 -10.96 -23.92
CA GLY A 104 -29.81 -11.98 -23.87
C GLY A 104 -29.26 -13.38 -24.17
N SER A 105 -29.91 -14.10 -25.09
CA SER A 105 -29.48 -15.44 -25.57
C SER A 105 -28.57 -15.40 -26.81
N THR A 106 -28.11 -14.22 -27.22
CA THR A 106 -27.40 -14.01 -28.48
C THR A 106 -25.98 -14.60 -28.46
N GLN A 107 -25.57 -15.21 -29.58
CA GLN A 107 -24.21 -15.71 -29.80
C GLN A 107 -23.41 -14.78 -30.73
N VAL A 108 -22.08 -14.75 -30.56
CA VAL A 108 -21.15 -13.90 -31.34
C VAL A 108 -21.35 -14.08 -32.85
N ALA A 109 -21.38 -15.32 -33.34
CA ALA A 109 -21.54 -15.62 -34.76
C ALA A 109 -22.86 -15.08 -35.37
N GLN A 110 -23.94 -15.04 -34.59
CA GLN A 110 -25.22 -14.49 -35.06
C GLN A 110 -25.13 -12.98 -35.25
N VAL A 111 -24.40 -12.31 -34.36
CA VAL A 111 -24.21 -10.85 -34.41
C VAL A 111 -23.34 -10.48 -35.61
N GLU A 112 -22.28 -11.26 -35.86
CA GLU A 112 -21.42 -11.08 -37.04
C GLU A 112 -22.19 -11.25 -38.35
N ASP A 113 -23.07 -12.27 -38.46
CA ASP A 113 -23.93 -12.48 -39.62
C ASP A 113 -24.94 -11.34 -39.83
N VAL A 114 -25.58 -10.85 -38.76
CA VAL A 114 -26.50 -9.70 -38.84
C VAL A 114 -25.75 -8.43 -39.26
N TYR A 115 -24.55 -8.20 -38.71
CA TYR A 115 -23.70 -7.08 -39.10
C TYR A 115 -23.34 -7.14 -40.59
N TYR A 116 -22.88 -8.30 -41.06
CA TYR A 116 -22.51 -8.52 -42.45
C TYR A 116 -23.69 -8.30 -43.40
N ARG A 117 -24.89 -8.80 -43.06
CA ARG A 117 -26.10 -8.58 -43.87
C ARG A 117 -26.53 -7.12 -43.92
N ALA A 118 -26.34 -6.37 -42.83
CA ALA A 118 -26.75 -4.97 -42.74
C ALA A 118 -25.79 -4.03 -43.49
N LEU A 119 -24.48 -4.31 -43.45
CA LEU A 119 -23.45 -3.37 -43.90
C LEU A 119 -22.58 -3.88 -45.06
N GLY A 120 -22.59 -5.18 -45.35
CA GLY A 120 -21.81 -5.80 -46.41
C GLY A 120 -20.31 -5.95 -46.09
N SER A 121 -19.90 -5.67 -44.85
CA SER A 121 -18.53 -5.80 -44.36
C SER A 121 -18.49 -6.58 -43.05
N GLU A 122 -17.33 -7.11 -42.68
CA GLU A 122 -17.14 -7.78 -41.38
C GLU A 122 -16.82 -6.75 -40.28
N PRO A 123 -17.32 -6.95 -39.05
CA PRO A 123 -16.90 -6.13 -37.92
C PRO A 123 -15.45 -6.44 -37.55
N GLN A 124 -14.72 -5.45 -37.01
CA GLN A 124 -13.35 -5.66 -36.53
C GLN A 124 -13.28 -6.60 -35.33
N SER A 125 -14.30 -6.58 -34.47
CA SER A 125 -14.42 -7.52 -33.37
C SER A 125 -15.86 -7.55 -32.84
N VAL A 126 -16.35 -8.73 -32.49
CA VAL A 126 -17.55 -8.88 -31.66
C VAL A 126 -17.15 -9.62 -30.39
N VAL A 127 -17.39 -8.99 -29.24
CA VAL A 127 -17.06 -9.56 -27.93
C VAL A 127 -18.26 -9.51 -27.01
N ILE A 128 -18.36 -10.50 -26.14
CA ILE A 128 -19.36 -10.54 -25.07
C ILE A 128 -18.65 -10.15 -23.78
N VAL A 129 -19.14 -9.08 -23.16
CA VAL A 129 -18.54 -8.50 -21.98
C VAL A 129 -19.47 -8.71 -20.79
N GLY A 130 -18.95 -9.31 -19.72
CA GLY A 130 -19.72 -9.66 -18.53
C GLY A 130 -20.22 -11.12 -18.55
N ALA A 131 -20.94 -11.51 -17.50
CA ALA A 131 -21.43 -12.87 -17.31
C ALA A 131 -22.88 -12.85 -16.82
N GLY A 132 -23.66 -13.88 -17.21
CA GLY A 132 -25.07 -14.01 -16.81
C GLY A 132 -25.99 -13.01 -17.52
N ALA A 133 -27.07 -12.61 -16.84
CA ALA A 133 -28.14 -11.78 -17.41
C ALA A 133 -27.73 -10.33 -17.72
N SER A 134 -26.62 -9.84 -17.15
CA SER A 134 -26.06 -8.50 -17.39
C SER A 134 -24.97 -8.46 -18.45
N ALA A 135 -24.67 -9.60 -19.10
CA ALA A 135 -23.72 -9.61 -20.20
C ALA A 135 -24.20 -8.72 -21.34
N THR A 136 -23.29 -7.95 -21.93
CA THR A 136 -23.54 -7.12 -23.12
C THR A 136 -22.75 -7.66 -24.30
N VAL A 137 -23.32 -7.51 -25.48
CA VAL A 137 -22.59 -7.68 -26.75
C VAL A 137 -22.01 -6.33 -27.11
N GLN A 138 -20.75 -6.31 -27.49
CA GLN A 138 -20.06 -5.12 -28.00
C GLN A 138 -19.46 -5.43 -29.36
N ILE A 139 -19.89 -4.67 -30.35
CA ILE A 139 -19.43 -4.72 -31.74
C ILE A 139 -18.50 -3.54 -31.95
N ARG A 140 -17.36 -3.79 -32.58
CA ARG A 140 -16.49 -2.72 -33.10
C ARG A 140 -16.34 -2.85 -34.59
N SER A 141 -16.30 -1.70 -35.24
CA SER A 141 -16.03 -1.61 -36.66
C SER A 141 -15.23 -0.36 -36.99
N GLU A 142 -14.84 -0.27 -38.26
CA GLU A 142 -14.44 1.01 -38.85
C GLU A 142 -15.55 2.05 -38.70
N THR A 143 -15.18 3.31 -38.94
CA THR A 143 -16.08 4.46 -38.76
C THR A 143 -17.29 4.31 -39.67
N LEU A 144 -18.47 4.12 -39.06
CA LEU A 144 -19.74 4.06 -39.76
C LEU A 144 -20.32 5.46 -39.92
N THR A 145 -20.97 5.71 -41.05
CA THR A 145 -21.79 6.91 -41.23
C THR A 145 -23.05 6.84 -40.35
N SER A 146 -23.73 7.98 -40.14
CA SER A 146 -24.98 8.01 -39.39
C SER A 146 -26.04 7.07 -40.00
N ASP A 147 -26.12 7.00 -41.33
CA ASP A 147 -27.05 6.12 -42.03
C ASP A 147 -26.71 4.64 -41.87
N GLN A 148 -25.42 4.29 -41.93
CA GLN A 148 -24.95 2.93 -41.69
C GLN A 148 -25.20 2.52 -40.23
N THR A 149 -24.94 3.42 -39.29
CA THR A 149 -25.20 3.19 -37.86
C THR A 149 -26.69 2.98 -37.59
N ALA A 150 -27.56 3.79 -38.21
CA ALA A 150 -29.02 3.62 -38.12
C ALA A 150 -29.47 2.27 -38.70
N LYS A 151 -29.01 1.89 -39.90
CA LYS A 151 -29.29 0.59 -40.51
C LYS A 151 -28.85 -0.58 -39.64
N LEU A 152 -27.66 -0.49 -39.04
CA LEU A 152 -27.15 -1.51 -38.14
C LEU A 152 -28.00 -1.62 -36.86
N ARG A 153 -28.38 -0.49 -36.25
CA ARG A 153 -29.26 -0.48 -35.06
C ARG A 153 -30.62 -1.08 -35.37
N ASP A 154 -31.18 -0.83 -36.55
CA ASP A 154 -32.44 -1.41 -36.99
C ASP A 154 -32.33 -2.92 -37.19
N ALA A 155 -31.30 -3.38 -37.91
CA ALA A 155 -31.06 -4.81 -38.12
C ALA A 155 -30.82 -5.58 -36.81
N LEU A 156 -30.05 -5.00 -35.87
CA LEU A 156 -29.82 -5.59 -34.55
C LEU A 156 -31.10 -5.62 -33.70
N PHE A 157 -31.94 -4.58 -33.81
CA PHE A 157 -33.22 -4.54 -33.12
C PHE A 157 -34.20 -5.60 -33.66
N GLU A 158 -34.30 -5.74 -34.98
CA GLU A 158 -35.16 -6.74 -35.62
C GLU A 158 -34.70 -8.18 -35.32
N ALA A 159 -33.38 -8.41 -35.31
CA ALA A 159 -32.83 -9.74 -35.08
C ALA A 159 -32.89 -10.18 -33.60
N PHE A 160 -32.62 -9.28 -32.66
CA PHE A 160 -32.39 -9.65 -31.26
C PHE A 160 -33.36 -9.02 -30.25
N GLY A 161 -34.12 -8.00 -30.62
CA GLY A 161 -35.09 -7.34 -29.75
C GLY A 161 -34.54 -6.98 -28.36
N PRO A 162 -33.39 -6.29 -28.24
CA PRO A 162 -32.74 -6.04 -26.96
C PRO A 162 -33.66 -5.29 -26.00
N LYS A 163 -33.78 -5.81 -24.78
CA LYS A 163 -34.68 -5.28 -23.76
C LYS A 163 -34.06 -4.04 -23.09
N GLY A 164 -34.84 -2.97 -22.99
CA GLY A 164 -34.50 -1.79 -22.19
C GLY A 164 -34.63 -2.04 -20.70
N THR A 165 -34.43 -0.99 -19.90
CA THR A 165 -34.59 -1.00 -18.43
C THR A 165 -35.97 -1.50 -17.97
N ASP A 166 -36.97 -1.35 -18.83
CA ASP A 166 -38.37 -1.65 -18.54
C ASP A 166 -38.74 -3.10 -18.91
N GLY A 167 -37.77 -3.91 -19.33
CA GLY A 167 -37.96 -5.32 -19.72
C GLY A 167 -38.59 -5.53 -21.11
N GLN A 168 -38.92 -4.45 -21.81
CA GLN A 168 -39.48 -4.47 -23.17
C GLN A 168 -38.41 -4.20 -24.24
N PRO A 169 -38.54 -4.77 -25.46
CA PRO A 169 -37.64 -4.45 -26.57
C PRO A 169 -37.64 -2.94 -26.88
N SER A 170 -36.47 -2.30 -26.88
CA SER A 170 -36.33 -0.89 -27.26
C SER A 170 -35.06 -0.65 -28.06
N LYS A 171 -35.15 0.16 -29.14
CA LYS A 171 -33.98 0.63 -29.89
C LYS A 171 -33.03 1.47 -29.02
N GLN A 172 -33.52 2.07 -27.94
CA GLN A 172 -32.71 2.84 -26.98
C GLN A 172 -31.81 1.92 -26.12
N ALA A 173 -32.10 0.63 -26.06
CA ALA A 173 -31.23 -0.35 -25.39
C ALA A 173 -29.94 -0.63 -26.18
N ILE A 174 -29.89 -0.21 -27.45
CA ILE A 174 -28.69 -0.27 -28.29
C ILE A 174 -27.97 1.06 -28.15
N SER A 175 -26.75 1.08 -27.63
CA SER A 175 -25.91 2.27 -27.53
C SER A 175 -24.86 2.26 -28.64
N ASP A 176 -24.69 3.39 -29.32
CA ASP A 176 -23.61 3.62 -30.28
C ASP A 176 -22.70 4.77 -29.84
N SER A 177 -21.42 4.65 -30.17
CA SER A 177 -20.41 5.69 -30.00
C SER A 177 -19.49 5.66 -31.22
N ALA A 178 -19.29 6.81 -31.85
CA ALA A 178 -18.42 6.94 -33.01
C ALA A 178 -17.34 7.99 -32.74
N VAL A 179 -16.11 7.66 -33.10
CA VAL A 179 -14.94 8.53 -32.92
C VAL A 179 -14.18 8.62 -34.23
N SER A 180 -13.83 9.84 -34.65
CA SER A 180 -13.02 10.05 -35.85
C SER A 180 -11.55 9.72 -35.61
N GLU A 181 -10.87 9.23 -36.65
CA GLU A 181 -9.44 8.89 -36.60
C GLU A 181 -8.55 10.09 -36.23
N THR A 182 -8.90 11.28 -36.68
CA THR A 182 -8.17 12.53 -36.36
C THR A 182 -8.23 12.87 -34.87
N TRP A 183 -9.37 12.62 -34.24
CA TRP A 183 -9.52 12.79 -32.80
C TRP A 183 -8.68 11.77 -32.04
N GLY A 184 -8.65 10.51 -32.51
CA GLY A 184 -7.93 9.43 -31.84
C GLY A 184 -6.41 9.59 -31.82
N GLY A 185 -5.81 10.04 -32.93
CA GLY A 185 -4.37 10.34 -32.96
C GLY A 185 -3.99 11.49 -32.01
N GLN A 186 -4.81 12.54 -31.95
CA GLN A 186 -4.57 13.68 -31.07
C GLN A 186 -4.75 13.32 -29.58
N ILE A 187 -5.76 12.53 -29.23
CA ILE A 187 -6.02 12.16 -27.85
C ILE A 187 -4.95 11.22 -27.31
N THR A 188 -4.48 10.25 -28.12
CA THR A 188 -3.38 9.35 -27.76
C THR A 188 -2.13 10.14 -27.35
N LYS A 189 -1.74 11.10 -28.19
CA LYS A 189 -0.54 11.91 -27.95
C LYS A 189 -0.67 12.75 -26.68
N LYS A 190 -1.83 13.40 -26.49
CA LYS A 190 -2.09 14.21 -25.28
C LYS A 190 -2.10 13.36 -24.01
N ALA A 191 -2.67 12.15 -24.06
CA ALA A 191 -2.73 11.23 -22.94
C ALA A 191 -1.33 10.78 -22.48
N VAL A 192 -0.46 10.41 -23.43
CA VAL A 192 0.94 10.04 -23.13
C VAL A 192 1.71 11.23 -22.57
N ILE A 193 1.57 12.42 -23.15
CA ILE A 193 2.21 13.64 -22.63
C ILE A 193 1.74 13.94 -21.21
N ALA A 194 0.44 13.85 -20.92
CA ALA A 194 -0.11 14.08 -19.60
C ALA A 194 0.46 13.11 -18.56
N LEU A 195 0.56 11.82 -18.90
CA LEU A 195 1.17 10.80 -18.02
C LEU A 195 2.64 11.12 -17.71
N VAL A 196 3.44 11.45 -18.72
CA VAL A 196 4.86 11.79 -18.53
C VAL A 196 5.02 13.05 -17.68
N VAL A 197 4.26 14.11 -17.99
CA VAL A 197 4.29 15.36 -17.22
C VAL A 197 3.89 15.10 -15.76
N PHE A 198 2.85 14.31 -15.52
CA PHE A 198 2.44 13.93 -14.18
C PHE A 198 3.56 13.20 -13.42
N LEU A 199 4.19 12.18 -14.02
CA LEU A 199 5.28 11.43 -13.39
C LEU A 199 6.47 12.33 -13.05
N VAL A 200 6.83 13.28 -13.92
CA VAL A 200 7.90 14.24 -13.68
C VAL A 200 7.57 15.20 -12.54
N LEU A 201 6.36 15.77 -12.52
CA LEU A 201 5.93 16.69 -11.47
C LEU A 201 5.90 16.00 -10.10
N VAL A 202 5.40 14.77 -10.07
CA VAL A 202 5.35 13.95 -8.87
C VAL A 202 6.75 13.57 -8.39
N ALA A 203 7.64 13.14 -9.29
CA ALA A 203 9.02 12.84 -8.95
C ALA A 203 9.73 14.07 -8.38
N LEU A 204 9.52 15.25 -8.97
CA LEU A 204 10.06 16.51 -8.48
C LEU A 204 9.54 16.85 -7.08
N TYR A 205 8.22 16.74 -6.86
CA TYR A 205 7.61 16.96 -5.56
C TYR A 205 8.20 16.06 -4.48
N ILE A 206 8.27 14.74 -4.72
CA ILE A 206 8.84 13.78 -3.77
C ILE A 206 10.32 14.05 -3.54
N THR A 207 11.07 14.44 -4.57
CA THR A 207 12.51 14.77 -4.45
C THR A 207 12.74 15.97 -3.54
N VAL A 208 11.87 16.98 -3.59
CA VAL A 208 11.96 18.16 -2.72
C VAL A 208 11.47 17.84 -1.30
N ARG A 209 10.45 16.98 -1.17
CA ARG A 209 9.79 16.67 0.11
C ARG A 209 10.53 15.61 0.94
N TYR A 210 11.24 14.67 0.31
CA TYR A 210 11.83 13.49 0.96
C TYR A 210 13.31 13.32 0.66
N GLU A 211 13.97 12.51 1.50
CA GLU A 211 15.35 12.08 1.28
C GLU A 211 15.49 11.15 0.06
N ARG A 212 16.68 11.14 -0.54
CA ARG A 212 17.00 10.39 -1.78
C ARG A 212 16.50 8.93 -1.83
N TYR A 213 16.61 8.18 -0.74
CA TYR A 213 16.24 6.75 -0.74
C TYR A 213 14.72 6.55 -0.60
N MET A 214 14.03 7.45 0.11
CA MET A 214 12.57 7.49 0.12
C MET A 214 12.07 7.86 -1.28
N THR A 215 12.67 8.86 -1.92
CA THR A 215 12.33 9.25 -3.30
C THR A 215 12.47 8.08 -4.29
N ILE A 216 13.61 7.38 -4.30
CA ILE A 216 13.81 6.22 -5.19
C ILE A 216 12.77 5.13 -4.91
N SER A 217 12.46 4.87 -3.64
CA SER A 217 11.51 3.83 -3.26
C SER A 217 10.08 4.19 -3.69
N ALA A 218 9.66 5.44 -3.50
CA ALA A 218 8.35 5.92 -3.93
C ALA A 218 8.20 5.90 -5.46
N ILE A 219 9.23 6.36 -6.21
CA ILE A 219 9.20 6.32 -7.68
C ILE A 219 9.12 4.88 -8.18
N THR A 220 9.91 3.97 -7.59
CA THR A 220 9.87 2.56 -7.97
C THR A 220 8.51 1.93 -7.65
N ALA A 221 7.88 2.28 -6.53
CA ALA A 221 6.54 1.83 -6.18
C ALA A 221 5.48 2.34 -7.17
N MET A 222 5.53 3.61 -7.58
CA MET A 222 4.63 4.12 -8.61
C MET A 222 4.81 3.45 -9.97
N LEU A 223 6.06 3.13 -10.35
CA LEU A 223 6.32 2.37 -11.57
C LEU A 223 5.78 0.93 -11.47
N PHE A 224 5.88 0.32 -10.29
CA PHE A 224 5.22 -0.95 -10.01
C PHE A 224 3.71 -0.82 -10.21
N ASP A 225 3.06 0.18 -9.60
CA ASP A 225 1.60 0.36 -9.70
C ASP A 225 1.15 0.54 -11.15
N LEU A 226 1.86 1.38 -11.91
CA LEU A 226 1.61 1.62 -13.32
C LEU A 226 1.74 0.33 -14.14
N THR A 227 2.82 -0.42 -13.92
CA THR A 227 3.12 -1.65 -14.66
C THR A 227 2.11 -2.75 -14.35
N VAL A 228 1.77 -2.94 -13.08
CA VAL A 228 0.82 -3.98 -12.67
C VAL A 228 -0.60 -3.61 -13.11
N THR A 229 -1.01 -2.35 -12.99
CA THR A 229 -2.33 -1.90 -13.47
C THR A 229 -2.45 -2.11 -14.97
N ALA A 230 -1.44 -1.69 -15.75
CA ALA A 230 -1.40 -1.93 -17.19
C ALA A 230 -1.36 -3.45 -17.52
N GLY A 231 -0.63 -4.24 -16.75
CA GLY A 231 -0.57 -5.69 -16.89
C GLY A 231 -1.91 -6.37 -16.70
N VAL A 232 -2.69 -5.96 -15.69
CA VAL A 232 -4.05 -6.47 -15.47
C VAL A 232 -4.96 -6.13 -16.65
N TYR A 233 -4.86 -4.91 -17.19
CA TYR A 233 -5.59 -4.50 -18.39
C TYR A 233 -5.27 -5.39 -19.59
N SER A 234 -3.98 -5.63 -19.84
CA SER A 234 -3.53 -6.54 -20.89
C SER A 234 -4.04 -7.97 -20.66
N LEU A 235 -3.91 -8.49 -19.44
CA LEU A 235 -4.19 -9.89 -19.10
C LEU A 235 -5.65 -10.24 -19.28
N VAL A 236 -6.54 -9.41 -18.76
CA VAL A 236 -7.98 -9.61 -18.90
C VAL A 236 -8.45 -9.21 -20.31
N GLY A 237 -7.70 -8.32 -20.98
CA GLY A 237 -8.07 -7.75 -22.27
C GLY A 237 -9.08 -6.61 -22.13
N PHE A 238 -9.03 -5.87 -21.03
CA PHE A 238 -9.81 -4.66 -20.86
C PHE A 238 -9.38 -3.57 -21.83
N GLU A 239 -10.33 -2.71 -22.16
CA GLU A 239 -10.11 -1.64 -23.13
C GLU A 239 -9.34 -0.51 -22.50
N VAL A 240 -8.31 -0.04 -23.20
CA VAL A 240 -7.64 1.21 -22.85
C VAL A 240 -8.34 2.32 -23.60
N THR A 241 -8.99 3.23 -22.88
CA THR A 241 -9.64 4.45 -23.39
C THR A 241 -9.04 5.70 -22.72
N PRO A 242 -9.25 6.92 -23.22
CA PRO A 242 -8.83 8.15 -22.53
C PRO A 242 -9.36 8.23 -21.09
N ALA A 243 -10.58 7.72 -20.84
CA ALA A 243 -11.13 7.62 -19.50
C ALA A 243 -10.27 6.71 -18.59
N THR A 244 -9.74 5.60 -19.10
CA THR A 244 -8.79 4.77 -18.34
C THR A 244 -7.50 5.50 -17.99
N VAL A 245 -6.98 6.35 -18.90
CA VAL A 245 -5.77 7.14 -18.62
C VAL A 245 -6.04 8.17 -17.52
N ILE A 246 -7.19 8.85 -17.56
CA ILE A 246 -7.62 9.78 -16.51
C ILE A 246 -7.77 9.06 -15.16
N GLY A 247 -8.39 7.88 -15.16
CA GLY A 247 -8.49 7.07 -13.95
C GLY A 247 -7.14 6.59 -13.43
N LEU A 248 -6.21 6.23 -14.33
CA LEU A 248 -4.83 5.86 -14.00
C LEU A 248 -4.05 7.03 -13.38
N LEU A 249 -4.20 8.25 -13.89
CA LEU A 249 -3.62 9.45 -13.29
C LEU A 249 -4.17 9.68 -11.88
N THR A 250 -5.48 9.48 -11.71
CA THR A 250 -6.16 9.61 -10.40
C THR A 250 -5.62 8.61 -9.37
N ILE A 251 -5.47 7.33 -9.74
CA ILE A 251 -4.96 6.31 -8.80
C ILE A 251 -3.50 6.53 -8.44
N LEU A 252 -2.69 7.11 -9.33
CA LEU A 252 -1.30 7.38 -9.00
C LEU A 252 -1.21 8.45 -7.90
N GLY A 253 -2.11 9.44 -7.92
CA GLY A 253 -2.25 10.39 -6.82
C GLY A 253 -2.68 9.72 -5.51
N PHE A 254 -3.61 8.77 -5.59
CA PHE A 254 -4.05 7.99 -4.42
C PHE A 254 -2.93 7.11 -3.83
N SER A 255 -2.21 6.36 -4.67
CA SER A 255 -1.08 5.53 -4.25
C SER A 255 0.05 6.36 -3.63
N LEU A 256 0.32 7.53 -4.22
CA LEU A 256 1.28 8.47 -3.68
C LEU A 256 0.88 8.94 -2.28
N TYR A 257 -0.39 9.29 -2.06
CA TYR A 257 -0.88 9.72 -0.76
C TYR A 257 -0.61 8.67 0.33
N ASP A 258 -0.87 7.39 0.04
CA ASP A 258 -0.64 6.31 0.98
C ASP A 258 0.85 6.07 1.23
N THR A 259 1.67 6.11 0.18
CA THR A 259 3.14 6.00 0.28
C THR A 259 3.73 7.13 1.14
N VAL A 260 3.28 8.37 0.94
CA VAL A 260 3.68 9.57 1.71
C VAL A 260 3.35 9.41 3.20
N ILE A 261 2.15 8.93 3.54
CA ILE A 261 1.76 8.71 4.95
C ILE A 261 2.67 7.68 5.62
N VAL A 262 2.92 6.56 4.96
CA VAL A 262 3.79 5.52 5.51
C VAL A 262 5.21 6.05 5.67
N PHE A 263 5.73 6.77 4.67
CA PHE A 263 7.09 7.32 4.70
C PHE A 263 7.26 8.43 5.73
N ASP A 264 6.28 9.30 5.91
CA ASP A 264 6.26 10.28 7.00
C ASP A 264 6.37 9.58 8.36
N LYS A 265 5.64 8.47 8.55
CA LYS A 265 5.73 7.72 9.80
C LYS A 265 7.07 6.97 9.95
N VAL A 266 7.65 6.49 8.85
CA VAL A 266 8.99 5.90 8.86
C VAL A 266 10.02 6.97 9.25
N GLU A 267 9.96 8.16 8.68
CA GLU A 267 10.83 9.29 9.00
C GLU A 267 10.70 9.69 10.48
N GLU A 268 9.47 9.81 10.99
CA GLU A 268 9.17 10.10 12.39
C GLU A 268 9.77 9.04 13.33
N ASN A 269 9.52 7.74 13.05
CA ASN A 269 10.01 6.64 13.90
C ASN A 269 11.52 6.42 13.81
N THR A 270 12.14 6.84 12.71
CA THR A 270 13.59 6.75 12.50
C THR A 270 14.30 8.05 12.85
N HIS A 271 13.59 9.10 13.27
CA HIS A 271 14.19 10.34 13.70
C HIS A 271 15.14 10.10 14.89
N GLY A 272 16.40 10.54 14.75
CA GLY A 272 17.42 10.34 15.77
C GLY A 272 17.80 8.86 16.04
N PHE A 273 17.45 7.92 15.15
CA PHE A 273 17.67 6.48 15.39
C PHE A 273 19.13 6.16 15.73
N GLN A 274 20.08 6.94 15.24
CA GLN A 274 21.52 6.77 15.46
C GLN A 274 21.95 6.82 16.94
N HIS A 275 21.16 7.51 17.78
CA HIS A 275 21.44 7.72 19.21
C HIS A 275 20.80 6.66 20.11
N THR A 276 19.82 5.91 19.60
CA THR A 276 19.18 4.81 20.34
C THR A 276 19.65 3.48 19.79
N THR A 277 19.89 2.51 20.66
CA THR A 277 20.26 1.15 20.25
C THR A 277 19.20 0.12 20.63
N ARG A 278 17.96 0.58 20.92
CA ARG A 278 16.85 -0.30 21.34
C ARG A 278 16.24 -1.06 20.17
N ARG A 279 16.09 -0.39 19.02
CA ARG A 279 15.52 -0.94 17.80
C ARG A 279 16.38 -0.64 16.58
N THR A 280 16.38 -1.53 15.60
CA THR A 280 17.04 -1.31 14.29
C THR A 280 16.20 -0.38 13.41
N PHE A 281 16.78 0.15 12.34
CA PHE A 281 16.04 0.92 11.34
C PHE A 281 14.87 0.11 10.74
N ALA A 282 15.11 -1.18 10.45
CA ALA A 282 14.10 -2.09 9.93
C ALA A 282 12.93 -2.31 10.91
N GLU A 283 13.23 -2.45 12.21
CA GLU A 283 12.21 -2.59 13.26
C GLU A 283 11.37 -1.32 13.40
N GLN A 284 11.97 -0.13 13.28
CA GLN A 284 11.26 1.15 13.32
C GLN A 284 10.40 1.38 12.07
N ALA A 285 10.89 1.00 10.89
CA ALA A 285 10.12 1.03 9.66
C ALA A 285 8.93 0.05 9.71
N ASN A 286 9.12 -1.14 10.27
CA ASN A 286 8.04 -2.10 10.48
C ASN A 286 6.99 -1.57 11.47
N LEU A 287 7.43 -0.89 12.53
CA LEU A 287 6.52 -0.23 13.45
C LEU A 287 5.70 0.86 12.76
N ALA A 288 6.33 1.65 11.88
CA ALA A 288 5.63 2.69 11.12
C ALA A 288 4.50 2.11 10.28
N ILE A 289 4.77 1.02 9.55
CA ILE A 289 3.74 0.28 8.79
C ILE A 289 2.58 -0.14 9.70
N ASN A 290 2.86 -0.71 10.88
CA ASN A 290 1.80 -1.15 11.79
C ASN A 290 0.95 0.02 12.31
N GLN A 291 1.56 1.17 12.56
CA GLN A 291 0.87 2.37 13.05
C GLN A 291 -0.02 3.02 11.98
N THR A 292 0.36 2.91 10.70
CA THR A 292 -0.40 3.49 9.60
C THR A 292 -1.33 2.49 8.92
N PHE A 293 -1.20 1.19 9.17
CA PHE A 293 -1.93 0.12 8.48
C PHE A 293 -3.45 0.32 8.48
N MET A 294 -4.05 0.50 9.66
CA MET A 294 -5.51 0.69 9.75
C MET A 294 -5.98 1.97 9.08
N ARG A 295 -5.17 3.03 9.12
CA ARG A 295 -5.47 4.27 8.39
C ARG A 295 -5.48 4.01 6.88
N SER A 296 -4.42 3.37 6.38
CA SER A 296 -4.23 3.05 4.96
C SER A 296 -5.38 2.20 4.42
N ILE A 297 -5.77 1.15 5.17
CA ILE A 297 -6.93 0.31 4.85
C ILE A 297 -8.23 1.13 4.86
N ASN A 298 -8.46 1.92 5.91
CA ASN A 298 -9.71 2.69 6.02
C ASN A 298 -9.84 3.70 4.87
N THR A 299 -8.77 4.42 4.55
CA THR A 299 -8.75 5.36 3.43
C THR A 299 -8.97 4.64 2.09
N SER A 300 -8.36 3.48 1.90
CA SER A 300 -8.55 2.66 0.70
C SER A 300 -9.98 2.13 0.59
N LEU A 301 -10.55 1.62 1.67
CA LEU A 301 -11.92 1.11 1.70
C LEU A 301 -12.93 2.23 1.43
N ILE A 302 -12.77 3.39 2.08
CA ILE A 302 -13.63 4.56 1.86
C ILE A 302 -13.49 5.07 0.42
N GLY A 303 -12.30 5.03 -0.17
CA GLY A 303 -12.09 5.38 -1.59
C GLY A 303 -12.72 4.39 -2.57
N VAL A 304 -12.70 3.10 -2.24
CA VAL A 304 -13.27 2.03 -3.07
C VAL A 304 -14.80 2.05 -3.06
N LEU A 305 -15.45 2.46 -1.97
CA LEU A 305 -16.91 2.43 -1.85
C LEU A 305 -17.64 3.25 -2.93
N PRO A 306 -17.32 4.54 -3.18
CA PRO A 306 -17.90 5.31 -4.27
C PRO A 306 -17.61 4.70 -5.65
N VAL A 307 -16.40 4.18 -5.86
CA VAL A 307 -16.00 3.55 -7.13
C VAL A 307 -16.81 2.27 -7.37
N LEU A 308 -17.01 1.44 -6.34
CA LEU A 308 -17.87 0.26 -6.41
C LEU A 308 -19.33 0.64 -6.65
N THR A 309 -19.81 1.67 -5.96
CA THR A 309 -21.18 2.17 -6.13
C THR A 309 -21.40 2.66 -7.56
N LEU A 310 -20.45 3.44 -8.08
CA LEU A 310 -20.45 3.89 -9.46
C LEU A 310 -20.37 2.71 -10.41
N MET A 311 -19.54 1.70 -10.15
CA MET A 311 -19.44 0.51 -11.00
C MET A 311 -20.75 -0.28 -11.03
N VAL A 312 -21.40 -0.51 -9.88
CA VAL A 312 -22.68 -1.20 -9.80
C VAL A 312 -23.77 -0.39 -10.50
N VAL A 313 -23.87 0.91 -10.23
CA VAL A 313 -24.89 1.77 -10.85
C VAL A 313 -24.64 1.91 -12.36
N ALA A 314 -23.41 2.16 -12.80
CA ALA A 314 -23.08 2.33 -14.21
C ALA A 314 -23.30 1.05 -15.03
N VAL A 315 -22.93 -0.12 -14.48
CA VAL A 315 -23.09 -1.41 -15.17
C VAL A 315 -24.53 -1.92 -15.12
N TRP A 316 -25.24 -1.72 -14.02
CA TRP A 316 -26.57 -2.32 -13.81
C TRP A 316 -27.72 -1.42 -14.24
N LEU A 317 -27.59 -0.09 -14.13
CA LEU A 317 -28.67 0.86 -14.44
C LEU A 317 -28.49 1.60 -15.77
N LEU A 318 -27.25 1.94 -16.14
CA LEU A 318 -27.01 2.87 -17.26
C LEU A 318 -26.38 2.21 -18.49
N GLY A 319 -25.70 1.08 -18.34
CA GLY A 319 -25.02 0.39 -19.44
C GLY A 319 -23.92 1.22 -20.12
N VAL A 320 -23.49 2.32 -19.51
CA VAL A 320 -22.52 3.26 -20.11
C VAL A 320 -21.10 2.72 -19.94
N GLY A 321 -20.50 2.30 -21.06
CA GLY A 321 -19.15 1.72 -21.09
C GLY A 321 -18.05 2.63 -20.53
N THR A 322 -18.13 3.94 -20.77
CA THR A 322 -17.08 4.88 -20.35
C THR A 322 -16.97 5.04 -18.82
N LEU A 323 -18.11 5.02 -18.11
CA LEU A 323 -18.12 5.08 -16.64
C LEU A 323 -17.58 3.78 -16.02
N LYS A 324 -17.88 2.64 -16.64
CA LYS A 324 -17.32 1.35 -16.25
C LYS A 324 -15.80 1.34 -16.40
N ASP A 325 -15.27 1.86 -17.51
CA ASP A 325 -13.83 1.90 -17.76
C ASP A 325 -13.07 2.72 -16.70
N LEU A 326 -13.64 3.88 -16.32
CA LEU A 326 -13.10 4.73 -15.26
C LEU A 326 -13.15 4.02 -13.90
N ALA A 327 -14.28 3.40 -13.56
CA ALA A 327 -14.45 2.71 -12.29
C ALA A 327 -13.50 1.51 -12.14
N LEU A 328 -13.33 0.76 -13.23
CA LEU A 328 -12.52 -0.46 -13.25
C LEU A 328 -11.03 -0.15 -13.05
N VAL A 329 -10.49 0.86 -13.75
CA VAL A 329 -9.08 1.26 -13.54
C VAL A 329 -8.88 1.78 -12.12
N GLN A 330 -9.85 2.52 -11.58
CA GLN A 330 -9.76 3.08 -10.25
C GLN A 330 -9.79 1.98 -9.18
N LEU A 331 -10.67 1.00 -9.33
CA LEU A 331 -10.78 -0.13 -8.40
C LEU A 331 -9.48 -0.94 -8.37
N ILE A 332 -8.95 -1.30 -9.54
CA ILE A 332 -7.70 -2.06 -9.65
C ILE A 332 -6.54 -1.25 -9.08
N GLY A 333 -6.44 0.03 -9.46
CA GLY A 333 -5.36 0.90 -9.04
C GLY A 333 -5.35 1.18 -7.54
N ILE A 334 -6.51 1.32 -6.88
CA ILE A 334 -6.57 1.46 -5.43
C ILE A 334 -6.06 0.18 -4.75
N ILE A 335 -6.53 -1.01 -5.17
CA ILE A 335 -6.08 -2.28 -4.59
C ILE A 335 -4.57 -2.46 -4.72
N ILE A 336 -4.02 -2.19 -5.91
CA ILE A 336 -2.58 -2.30 -6.18
C ILE A 336 -1.81 -1.25 -5.37
N GLY A 337 -2.28 0.00 -5.34
CA GLY A 337 -1.63 1.09 -4.61
C GLY A 337 -1.52 0.82 -3.12
N THR A 338 -2.61 0.36 -2.48
CA THR A 338 -2.61 -0.04 -1.07
C THR A 338 -1.67 -1.20 -0.79
N TYR A 339 -1.58 -2.17 -1.71
CA TYR A 339 -0.63 -3.27 -1.58
C TYR A 339 0.81 -2.76 -1.70
N SER A 340 1.10 -1.94 -2.71
CA SER A 340 2.43 -1.47 -3.05
C SER A 340 3.04 -0.57 -1.97
N SER A 341 2.27 0.39 -1.44
CA SER A 341 2.74 1.30 -0.37
C SER A 341 3.20 0.54 0.88
N ILE A 342 2.45 -0.49 1.29
CA ILE A 342 2.68 -1.26 2.52
C ILE A 342 3.73 -2.36 2.30
N PHE A 343 3.55 -3.18 1.27
CA PHE A 343 4.29 -4.43 1.09
C PHE A 343 5.48 -4.32 0.13
N PHE A 344 5.59 -3.25 -0.66
CA PHE A 344 6.67 -3.06 -1.61
C PHE A 344 7.54 -1.84 -1.29
N ALA A 345 6.95 -0.64 -1.17
CA ALA A 345 7.67 0.62 -1.02
C ALA A 345 8.53 0.68 0.24
N THR A 346 7.96 0.33 1.41
CA THR A 346 8.70 0.38 2.68
C THR A 346 9.78 -0.69 2.79
N PRO A 347 9.53 -1.97 2.42
CA PRO A 347 10.60 -2.95 2.33
C PRO A 347 11.74 -2.54 1.38
N LEU A 348 11.41 -1.94 0.22
CA LEU A 348 12.40 -1.41 -0.71
C LEU A 348 13.26 -0.32 -0.05
N LEU A 349 12.63 0.65 0.61
CA LEU A 349 13.32 1.70 1.37
C LEU A 349 14.31 1.12 2.38
N VAL A 350 13.86 0.16 3.20
CA VAL A 350 14.71 -0.49 4.20
C VAL A 350 15.90 -1.18 3.55
N THR A 351 15.70 -1.89 2.42
CA THR A 351 16.83 -2.55 1.74
C THR A 351 17.85 -1.57 1.16
N LEU A 352 17.40 -0.43 0.61
CA LEU A 352 18.31 0.60 0.12
C LEU A 352 19.06 1.28 1.26
N ARG A 353 18.36 1.54 2.38
CA ARG A 353 18.93 2.16 3.58
C ARG A 353 19.95 1.26 4.27
N GLU A 354 19.68 -0.03 4.42
CA GLU A 354 20.60 -1.00 5.02
C GLU A 354 21.92 -1.18 4.25
N ARG A 355 21.93 -0.89 2.95
CA ARG A 355 23.17 -0.86 2.15
C ARG A 355 24.07 0.34 2.49
N THR A 356 23.54 1.35 3.18
CA THR A 356 24.32 2.52 3.61
C THR A 356 25.12 2.19 4.87
N GLU A 357 26.38 2.62 4.94
CA GLU A 357 27.27 2.35 6.08
C GLU A 357 26.69 2.80 7.42
N LEU A 358 26.01 3.94 7.44
CA LEU A 358 25.38 4.52 8.63
C LEU A 358 24.37 3.55 9.26
N VAL A 359 23.42 3.02 8.46
CA VAL A 359 22.39 2.09 8.95
C VAL A 359 23.01 0.74 9.29
N ARG A 360 23.95 0.24 8.47
CA ARG A 360 24.64 -1.02 8.72
C ARG A 360 25.40 -1.02 10.05
N ASN A 361 26.15 0.04 10.32
CA ASN A 361 26.92 0.20 11.55
C ASN A 361 26.00 0.36 12.77
N HIS A 362 24.89 1.09 12.63
CA HIS A 362 23.86 1.18 13.66
C HIS A 362 23.23 -0.18 13.98
N THR A 363 22.76 -0.91 12.96
CA THR A 363 22.17 -2.24 13.11
C THR A 363 23.14 -3.20 13.80
N ARG A 364 24.43 -3.21 13.42
CA ARG A 364 25.46 -4.02 14.09
C ARG A 364 25.61 -3.65 15.57
N ARG A 365 25.59 -2.37 15.93
CA ARG A 365 25.63 -1.90 17.33
C ARG A 365 24.42 -2.36 18.13
N VAL A 366 23.22 -2.26 17.56
CA VAL A 366 21.97 -2.73 18.17
C VAL A 366 22.04 -4.24 18.45
N LEU A 367 22.41 -5.04 17.44
CA LEU A 367 22.48 -6.49 17.56
C LEU A 367 23.55 -6.95 18.56
N LYS A 368 24.74 -6.33 18.54
CA LYS A 368 25.80 -6.64 19.51
C LYS A 368 25.34 -6.38 20.94
N ARG A 369 24.65 -5.26 21.19
CA ARG A 369 24.11 -4.92 22.52
C ARG A 369 23.01 -5.87 22.96
N ARG A 370 22.16 -6.31 22.02
CA ARG A 370 21.08 -7.28 22.27
C ARG A 370 21.68 -8.63 22.69
N ASN A 371 22.70 -9.09 21.97
CA ASN A 371 23.37 -10.36 22.27
C ASN A 371 24.20 -10.30 23.56
N SER A 372 24.79 -9.16 23.90
CA SER A 372 25.51 -8.98 25.18
C SER A 372 24.59 -8.82 26.40
N GLY A 373 23.28 -8.65 26.18
CA GLY A 373 22.27 -8.46 27.24
C GLY A 373 21.38 -9.68 27.49
N SER A 374 21.52 -10.76 26.70
CA SER A 374 20.96 -12.05 27.07
C SER A 374 21.79 -12.61 28.23
N PRO A 375 21.21 -12.88 29.41
CA PRO A 375 21.95 -13.59 30.43
C PRO A 375 22.35 -14.92 29.83
N ALA A 376 23.64 -15.24 29.91
CA ALA A 376 24.11 -16.59 29.68
C ALA A 376 23.24 -17.50 30.55
N GLY A 377 22.40 -18.32 29.91
CA GLY A 377 21.85 -19.49 30.56
C GLY A 377 23.05 -20.32 30.98
N SER A 378 23.18 -20.52 32.29
CA SER A 378 23.91 -21.60 32.95
C SER A 378 24.68 -22.52 31.99
N GLU A 379 25.90 -22.13 31.63
CA GLU A 379 26.93 -23.11 31.28
C GLU A 379 27.63 -23.43 32.60
N ASP A 380 27.40 -24.65 33.04
CA ASP A 380 28.00 -25.26 34.21
C ASP A 380 29.50 -24.99 34.26
N ALA A 381 29.93 -24.40 35.37
CA ALA A 381 31.29 -24.53 35.83
C ALA A 381 31.52 -26.00 36.19
N SER A 382 32.00 -26.80 35.24
CA SER A 382 32.69 -28.04 35.56
C SER A 382 33.75 -28.38 34.52
N THR A 383 34.97 -28.51 35.06
CA THR A 383 36.10 -29.30 34.53
C THR A 383 36.96 -28.64 33.44
N ASP A 384 37.99 -27.95 33.92
CA ASP A 384 39.42 -28.28 33.73
C ASP A 384 39.76 -29.35 32.67
N GLY A 385 40.77 -29.04 31.85
CA GLY A 385 41.33 -29.93 30.82
C GLY A 385 41.61 -29.19 29.52
N GLY A 386 42.74 -28.46 29.48
CA GLY A 386 43.18 -27.74 28.29
C GLY A 386 43.73 -28.65 27.20
N GLU A 387 43.71 -28.15 25.96
CA GLU A 387 44.73 -28.48 24.95
C GLU A 387 44.70 -27.44 23.82
N GLN A 388 45.88 -26.86 23.56
CA GLN A 388 46.17 -26.02 22.41
C GLN A 388 47.09 -26.82 21.47
N PRO A 389 47.06 -26.59 20.14
CA PRO A 389 47.39 -27.62 19.15
C PRO A 389 48.87 -27.60 18.75
N ALA A 390 49.39 -28.75 18.30
CA ALA A 390 50.06 -28.94 17.01
C ALA A 390 51.03 -30.14 17.00
N ALA A 391 51.04 -30.78 15.83
CA ALA A 391 52.15 -31.46 15.16
C ALA A 391 52.58 -32.87 15.59
N ALA A 392 52.61 -33.71 14.55
CA ALA A 392 53.27 -35.01 14.45
C ALA A 392 54.79 -34.89 14.64
N ASP A 393 55.40 -35.86 15.31
CA ASP A 393 56.21 -36.91 14.68
C ASP A 393 56.86 -37.80 15.75
N GLU A 394 57.03 -39.08 15.39
CA GLU A 394 57.65 -40.14 16.18
C GLU A 394 59.15 -39.90 16.42
N GLN A 395 59.66 -40.27 17.60
CA GLN A 395 60.65 -41.36 17.80
C GLN A 395 61.41 -41.25 19.14
N SER A 396 61.31 -42.35 19.90
CA SER A 396 62.24 -42.97 20.86
C SER A 396 63.64 -42.36 21.08
N LEU A 397 64.05 -42.18 22.36
CA LEU A 397 65.01 -43.05 23.09
C LEU A 397 65.51 -42.41 24.40
N VAL A 398 65.89 -43.30 25.32
CA VAL A 398 66.30 -43.15 26.72
C VAL A 398 67.69 -42.51 26.85
N GLY A 399 67.91 -41.67 27.87
CA GLY A 399 69.26 -41.22 28.27
C GLY A 399 69.30 -40.30 29.49
N ILE A 400 69.84 -40.82 30.58
CA ILE A 400 70.11 -40.22 31.90
C ILE A 400 71.11 -39.05 31.81
N THR A 401 71.07 -38.04 32.71
CA THR A 401 72.11 -37.64 33.72
C THR A 401 71.94 -36.17 34.22
N GLN A 402 71.97 -35.99 35.56
CA GLN A 402 72.48 -34.88 36.45
C GLN A 402 72.69 -33.44 35.91
N ALA A 403 72.67 -32.34 36.68
CA ALA A 403 72.36 -31.98 38.07
C ALA A 403 72.56 -30.44 38.21
N SER A 404 72.03 -29.85 39.30
CA SER A 404 72.46 -28.59 39.99
C SER A 404 72.32 -27.24 39.23
N SER A 405 71.90 -26.10 39.82
CA SER A 405 71.62 -25.69 41.21
C SER A 405 71.14 -24.21 41.27
N GLN A 406 70.53 -23.86 42.42
CA GLN A 406 70.33 -22.52 43.04
C GLN A 406 69.11 -21.68 42.59
N SER A 407 68.02 -21.42 43.36
CA SER A 407 67.75 -20.97 44.76
C SER A 407 67.55 -19.44 44.94
N ALA A 408 66.30 -18.97 44.72
CA ALA A 408 65.35 -18.19 45.60
C ALA A 408 65.83 -17.00 46.51
N PRO A 409 64.93 -16.24 47.21
CA PRO A 409 63.71 -15.48 46.81
C PRO A 409 63.52 -14.11 47.57
N ARG A 410 62.46 -13.33 47.26
CA ARG A 410 61.70 -12.38 48.15
C ARG A 410 60.65 -11.61 47.30
N ALA A 411 59.47 -11.15 47.72
CA ALA A 411 58.67 -11.19 48.95
C ALA A 411 57.22 -10.79 48.58
N ALA A 412 56.25 -11.21 49.39
CA ALA A 412 54.81 -10.94 49.27
C ALA A 412 54.37 -9.57 49.83
N GLN A 413 53.21 -9.08 49.37
CA GLN A 413 52.16 -8.27 50.06
C GLN A 413 51.24 -7.69 48.97
N GLY A 414 49.93 -7.51 49.08
CA GLY A 414 48.95 -7.68 50.15
C GLY A 414 47.62 -7.11 49.62
N SER A 415 46.51 -7.77 49.92
CA SER A 415 45.14 -7.41 49.52
C SER A 415 44.55 -6.30 50.39
N SER A 416 43.79 -5.36 49.81
CA SER A 416 42.66 -4.72 50.51
C SER A 416 41.70 -4.01 49.55
N LYS A 417 40.45 -4.51 49.48
CA LYS A 417 39.27 -3.77 48.99
C LYS A 417 38.91 -2.65 49.98
N PRO A 418 38.32 -1.51 49.52
CA PRO A 418 37.50 -0.66 50.38
C PRO A 418 35.99 -0.92 50.16
N ALA A 419 35.24 -0.88 51.26
CA ALA A 419 33.79 -0.99 51.37
C ALA A 419 33.07 0.35 51.01
N PRO A 420 31.73 0.34 50.82
CA PRO A 420 31.00 1.39 50.10
C PRO A 420 30.54 2.53 51.00
N GLY A 421 30.59 3.77 50.48
CA GLY A 421 29.96 4.94 51.10
C GLY A 421 30.83 6.18 51.23
N ALA A 422 31.19 6.82 50.13
CA ALA A 422 31.65 8.22 50.13
C ALA A 422 31.27 8.90 48.80
N ARG A 423 30.63 10.08 48.89
CA ARG A 423 30.16 10.88 47.75
C ARG A 423 31.35 11.41 46.92
N PRO A 424 31.28 11.40 45.57
CA PRO A 424 32.37 11.93 44.75
C PRO A 424 32.38 13.47 44.76
N VAL A 425 33.52 14.05 45.16
CA VAL A 425 33.80 15.49 45.05
C VAL A 425 34.32 15.79 43.64
N ARG A 426 33.66 16.74 42.96
CA ARG A 426 33.97 17.19 41.60
C ARG A 426 35.23 18.07 41.58
N PRO A 427 36.24 17.82 40.73
CA PRO A 427 37.34 18.77 40.53
C PRO A 427 36.85 20.03 39.78
N VAL A 428 37.22 21.20 40.33
CA VAL A 428 36.90 22.54 39.85
C VAL A 428 37.73 22.86 38.61
N GLY A 429 37.09 23.50 37.63
CA GLY A 429 37.63 23.72 36.29
C GLY A 429 38.68 24.83 36.17
N THR A 430 39.46 24.72 35.09
CA THR A 430 40.32 25.78 34.57
C THR A 430 39.82 26.22 33.19
N ARG A 431 39.32 27.46 33.20
CA ARG A 431 39.11 28.48 32.15
C ARG A 431 39.23 28.09 30.65
N ARG A 432 38.10 28.24 29.95
CA ARG A 432 37.96 28.46 28.50
C ARG A 432 38.45 29.87 28.10
N PRO A 433 39.08 30.06 26.91
CA PRO A 433 39.36 31.38 26.36
C PRO A 433 38.13 32.02 25.68
N PRO A 434 38.04 33.36 25.62
CA PRO A 434 36.83 34.07 25.21
C PRO A 434 36.66 34.17 23.68
N GLY A 435 35.39 34.15 23.25
CA GLY A 435 34.97 34.17 21.86
C GLY A 435 35.12 35.53 21.15
N LYS A 436 35.33 35.45 19.84
CA LYS A 436 35.33 36.59 18.91
C LYS A 436 33.91 37.13 18.69
N ARG A 437 33.75 38.44 18.86
CA ARG A 437 32.64 39.26 18.35
C ARG A 437 32.65 39.22 16.82
N ASN A 438 31.51 38.95 16.20
CA ASN A 438 31.23 39.41 14.83
C ASN A 438 30.07 40.41 14.88
N ALA A 439 30.36 41.60 14.36
CA ALA A 439 29.44 42.69 14.13
C ALA A 439 29.40 42.97 12.62
N GLY A 440 28.21 43.30 12.10
CA GLY A 440 27.97 43.72 10.70
C GLY A 440 27.65 42.53 9.77
N ARG A 441 26.71 42.59 8.83
CA ARG A 441 26.11 43.73 8.12
C ARG A 441 24.81 43.25 7.45
N ARG A 442 23.85 44.18 7.36
CA ARG A 442 22.83 44.43 6.31
C ARG A 442 22.25 43.25 5.53
#